data_AF-A0A2G6N9L5-F1
#
_entry.id   AF-A0A2G6N9L5-F1
#
_cell.length_a   1.000
_cell.length_b   1.000
_cell.length_c   1.000
_cell.angle_alpha   90.00
_cell.angle_beta   90.00
_cell.angle_gamma   90.00
#
_symmetry.space_group_name_H-M   'P 1'
#
loop_
_entity.id
_entity.type
_entity.pdbx_description
1 polymer ?
#
loop_
_entity_poly.entity_id
_entity_poly.type
_entity_poly.pdbx_seq_one_letter_code
_entity_poly.pdbx_strand_id
1 'polypeptide(L)'
;MDITFDSLGYFEKLTQVGVPEAQAKVQVESLREVIDTTQQYLATKKDLEAVKFELQRDIQEVRRELQRDIRESEQRTIIRLGALLAVYSGIILGILKLVS
;
A
#
# COMPACT_ATOMS: atom_id res chain seq x y z
N MET A 1 -1.97 5.68 18.91
CA MET A 1 -1.23 5.22 20.10
C MET A 1 -0.79 6.47 20.79
N ASP A 2 -1.31 6.71 21.99
CA ASP A 2 -1.02 7.92 22.76
C ASP A 2 0.13 7.61 23.72
N ILE A 3 1.26 8.29 23.57
CA ILE A 3 2.40 8.14 24.46
C ILE A 3 2.11 9.00 25.69
N THR A 4 1.61 8.36 26.75
CA THR A 4 1.28 9.09 27.98
C THR A 4 2.54 9.44 28.77
N PHE A 5 2.84 10.73 28.91
CA PHE A 5 3.91 11.22 29.77
C PHE A 5 3.40 11.56 31.17
N ASP A 6 3.87 10.83 32.19
CA ASP A 6 3.55 11.08 33.59
C ASP A 6 4.28 12.34 34.10
N SER A 7 3.66 13.49 33.86
CA SER A 7 4.20 14.81 34.21
C SER A 7 4.40 14.96 35.72
N LEU A 8 3.48 14.41 36.53
CA LEU A 8 3.53 14.55 37.99
C LEU A 8 4.63 13.66 38.59
N GLY A 9 4.66 12.38 38.21
CA GLY A 9 5.71 11.47 38.67
C GLY A 9 7.10 11.89 38.22
N TYR A 10 7.24 12.53 37.06
CA TYR A 10 8.51 13.11 36.62
C TYR A 10 8.89 14.35 37.44
N PHE A 11 7.95 15.25 37.70
CA PHE A 11 8.16 16.43 38.56
C PHE A 11 8.60 16.04 39.97
N GLU A 12 7.92 15.07 40.60
CA GLU A 12 8.26 14.58 41.94
C GLU A 12 9.67 14.00 42.00
N LYS A 13 10.12 13.27 40.96
CA LYS A 13 11.49 12.76 40.89
C LYS A 13 12.52 13.89 40.83
N LEU A 14 12.25 14.95 40.05
CA LEU A 14 13.15 16.09 39.95
C LEU A 14 13.29 16.82 41.29
N THR A 15 12.18 17.07 41.97
CA THR A 15 12.21 17.74 43.29
C THR A 15 12.86 16.87 44.36
N GLN A 16 12.65 15.55 44.33
CA GLN A 16 13.28 14.61 45.26
C GLN A 16 14.81 14.59 45.15
N VAL A 17 15.36 14.81 43.95
CA VAL A 17 16.82 14.90 43.74
C VAL A 17 17.37 16.32 43.90
N GLY A 18 16.56 17.25 44.42
CA GLY A 18 16.97 18.61 44.77
C GLY A 18 16.88 19.63 43.63
N VAL A 19 16.21 19.31 42.52
CA VAL A 19 15.92 20.32 41.49
C VAL A 19 14.89 21.32 42.04
N PRO A 20 15.15 22.63 41.99
CA PRO A 20 14.18 23.65 42.43
C PRO A 20 12.85 23.51 41.72
N GLU A 21 11.76 23.72 42.44
CA GLU A 21 10.39 23.52 41.95
C GLU A 21 10.10 24.25 40.63
N ALA A 22 10.54 25.52 40.53
CA ALA A 22 10.41 26.32 39.32
C ALA A 22 11.17 25.71 38.11
N GLN A 23 12.36 25.15 38.34
CA GLN A 23 13.12 24.49 37.28
C GLN A 23 12.51 23.13 36.90
N ALA A 24 12.04 22.36 37.89
CA ALA A 24 11.36 21.09 37.67
C ALA A 24 10.10 21.28 36.83
N LYS A 25 9.31 22.32 37.11
CA LYS A 25 8.11 22.67 36.34
C LYS A 25 8.43 23.00 34.89
N VAL A 26 9.43 23.85 34.65
CA VAL A 26 9.87 24.19 33.28
C VAL A 26 10.31 22.95 32.52
N GLN A 27 11.08 22.05 33.14
CA GLN A 27 11.51 20.82 32.47
C GLN A 27 10.34 19.91 32.08
N VAL A 28 9.37 19.73 32.99
CA VAL A 28 8.17 18.93 32.74
C VAL A 28 7.35 19.51 31.59
N GLU A 29 7.13 20.83 31.60
CA GLU A 29 6.39 21.54 30.55
C GLU A 29 7.07 21.42 29.19
N SER A 30 8.38 21.68 29.12
CA SER A 30 9.14 21.57 27.87
C SER A 30 9.16 20.14 27.32
N LEU A 31 9.31 19.12 28.17
CA LEU A 31 9.29 17.72 27.73
C LEU A 31 7.91 17.30 27.24
N ARG A 32 6.85 17.76 27.91
CA ARG A 32 5.48 17.51 27.49
C ARG A 32 5.21 18.12 26.11
N GLU A 33 5.64 19.36 25.88
CA GLU A 33 5.50 20.02 24.59
C GLU A 33 6.22 19.27 23.47
N VAL A 34 7.44 18.78 23.72
CA VAL A 34 8.20 17.97 22.74
C VAL A 34 7.48 16.64 22.44
N ILE A 35 6.94 15.96 23.46
CA ILE A 35 6.23 14.70 23.28
C ILE A 35 4.93 14.92 22.50
N ASP A 36 4.13 15.92 22.88
CA ASP A 36 2.87 16.26 22.21
C ASP A 36 3.11 16.64 20.74
N THR A 37 4.15 17.43 20.47
CA THR A 37 4.55 17.82 19.11
C THR A 37 5.01 16.60 18.32
N THR A 38 5.89 15.77 18.88
CA THR A 38 6.44 14.59 18.19
C THR A 38 5.34 13.59 17.85
N GLN A 39 4.38 13.39 18.75
CA GLN A 39 3.28 12.45 18.58
C GLN A 39 2.43 12.75 17.33
N GLN A 40 2.30 14.02 16.93
CA GLN A 40 1.55 14.41 15.73
C GLN A 40 2.18 13.89 14.43
N TYR A 41 3.48 13.60 14.43
CA TYR A 41 4.23 13.17 13.23
C TYR A 41 4.51 11.67 13.20
N LEU A 42 4.14 10.92 14.25
CA LEU A 42 4.39 9.49 14.33
C LEU A 42 3.22 8.70 13.75
N ALA A 43 3.50 7.91 12.70
CA ALA A 43 2.58 6.89 12.25
C ALA A 43 2.43 5.81 13.31
N THR A 44 1.19 5.44 13.63
CA THR A 44 0.91 4.36 14.58
C THR A 44 0.92 3.01 13.86
N LYS A 45 1.05 1.92 14.63
CA LYS A 45 0.93 0.56 14.08
C LYS A 45 -0.39 0.35 13.34
N LYS A 46 -1.47 0.95 13.83
CA LYS A 46 -2.80 0.87 13.19
C LYS A 46 -2.81 1.57 11.84
N ASP A 47 -2.16 2.73 11.73
CA ASP A 47 -2.04 3.44 10.45
C ASP A 47 -1.26 2.61 9.43
N LEU A 48 -0.17 1.97 9.88
CA LEU A 48 0.61 1.07 9.03
C LEU A 48 -0.18 -0.18 8.61
N GLU A 49 -0.97 -0.76 9.52
CA GLU A 49 -1.84 -1.89 9.21
C GLU A 49 -2.94 -1.51 8.21
N ALA A 50 -3.52 -0.31 8.33
CA ALA A 50 -4.49 0.21 7.38
C ALA A 50 -3.87 0.36 5.98
N VAL A 51 -2.72 1.04 5.88
CA VAL A 51 -1.99 1.19 4.60
C VAL A 51 -1.59 -0.17 4.03
N LYS A 52 -1.15 -1.12 4.86
CA LYS A 52 -0.84 -2.47 4.41
C LYS A 52 -2.06 -3.17 3.81
N PHE A 53 -3.22 -3.06 4.44
CA PHE A 53 -4.45 -3.67 3.95
C PHE A 53 -4.92 -3.03 2.64
N GLU A 54 -4.86 -1.70 2.53
CA GLU A 54 -5.14 -0.96 1.30
C GLU A 54 -4.22 -1.40 0.16
N LEU A 55 -2.90 -1.42 0.39
CA LEU A 55 -1.93 -1.88 -0.61
C LEU A 55 -2.15 -3.34 -1.01
N GLN A 56 -2.51 -4.22 -0.07
CA GLN A 56 -2.83 -5.61 -0.39
C GLN A 56 -4.06 -5.72 -1.30
N ARG A 57 -5.07 -4.88 -1.06
CA ARG A 57 -6.26 -4.82 -1.91
C ARG A 57 -5.91 -4.31 -3.31
N ASP A 58 -5.17 -3.22 -3.41
CA ASP A 58 -4.77 -2.62 -4.69
C ASP A 58 -3.93 -3.59 -5.52
N ILE A 59 -2.98 -4.30 -4.88
CA ILE A 59 -2.18 -5.34 -5.54
C ILE A 59 -3.08 -6.47 -6.08
N GLN A 60 -4.09 -6.89 -5.32
CA GLN A 60 -5.02 -7.92 -5.78
C GLN A 60 -5.88 -7.43 -6.95
N GLU A 61 -6.28 -6.17 -6.94
CA GLU A 61 -7.06 -5.54 -8.01
C GLU A 61 -6.25 -5.46 -9.30
N VAL A 62 -5.05 -4.89 -9.25
CA VAL A 62 -4.12 -4.83 -10.40
C VAL A 62 -3.82 -6.23 -10.92
N ARG A 63 -3.63 -7.22 -10.05
CA ARG A 63 -3.40 -8.61 -10.47
C ARG A 63 -4.58 -9.19 -11.24
N ARG A 64 -5.82 -8.90 -10.82
CA ARG A 64 -7.04 -9.37 -11.51
C ARG A 64 -7.21 -8.70 -12.86
N GLU A 65 -6.94 -7.39 -12.93
CA GLU A 65 -6.96 -6.62 -14.18
C GLU A 65 -5.97 -7.18 -15.18
N LEU A 66 -4.69 -7.34 -14.79
CA LEU A 66 -3.67 -7.93 -15.67
C LEU A 66 -4.02 -9.34 -16.12
N GLN A 67 -4.56 -10.19 -15.24
CA GLN A 67 -5.02 -11.53 -15.63
C GLN A 67 -6.16 -11.49 -16.66
N ARG A 68 -7.05 -10.50 -16.56
CA ARG A 68 -8.12 -10.30 -17.52
C ARG A 68 -7.54 -9.86 -18.87
N ASP A 69 -6.67 -8.85 -18.86
CA ASP A 69 -6.07 -8.31 -20.08
C ASP A 69 -5.26 -9.35 -20.85
N ILE A 70 -4.49 -10.18 -20.13
CA ILE A 70 -3.75 -11.29 -20.71
C ILE A 70 -4.72 -12.27 -21.39
N ARG A 71 -5.77 -12.73 -20.69
CA ARG A 71 -6.75 -13.66 -21.26
C ARG A 71 -7.45 -13.08 -22.50
N GLU A 72 -7.83 -11.81 -22.44
CA GLU A 72 -8.46 -11.15 -23.57
C GLU A 72 -7.50 -11.03 -24.77
N SER A 73 -6.22 -10.75 -24.51
CA SER A 73 -5.18 -10.71 -25.55
C SER A 73 -4.92 -12.08 -26.18
N GLU A 74 -4.84 -13.13 -25.35
CA GLU A 74 -4.71 -14.53 -25.79
C GLU A 74 -5.89 -14.93 -26.68
N GLN A 75 -7.12 -14.67 -26.25
CA GLN A 75 -8.33 -14.97 -27.03
C GLN A 75 -8.34 -14.24 -28.37
N ARG A 76 -8.03 -12.93 -28.38
CA ARG A 76 -7.94 -12.15 -29.62
C ARG A 76 -6.90 -12.73 -30.57
N THR A 77 -5.76 -13.19 -30.05
CA THR A 77 -4.70 -13.81 -30.84
C THR A 77 -5.14 -15.15 -31.41
N ILE A 78 -5.76 -16.01 -30.59
CA ILE A 78 -6.30 -17.31 -31.04
C ILE A 78 -7.33 -17.12 -32.16
N ILE A 79 -8.26 -16.19 -32.00
CA ILE A 79 -9.29 -15.91 -33.02
C ILE A 79 -8.64 -15.41 -34.32
N ARG A 80 -7.68 -14.49 -34.23
CA ARG A 80 -6.96 -13.97 -35.42
C ARG A 80 -6.21 -15.07 -36.15
N LEU A 81 -5.50 -15.95 -35.42
CA LEU A 81 -4.79 -17.07 -36.02
C LEU A 81 -5.76 -18.09 -36.64
N GLY A 82 -6.85 -18.42 -35.96
CA GLY A 82 -7.89 -19.29 -36.51
C GLY A 82 -8.53 -18.75 -37.79
N ALA A 83 -8.85 -17.45 -37.82
CA ALA A 83 -9.37 -16.78 -39.01
C ALA A 83 -8.37 -16.81 -40.18
N LEU A 84 -7.09 -16.54 -39.91
CA LEU A 84 -6.04 -16.65 -40.92
C LEU A 84 -5.92 -18.07 -41.48
N LEU A 85 -5.93 -19.09 -40.63
CA LEU A 85 -5.88 -20.50 -41.05
C LEU A 85 -7.08 -20.90 -41.92
N ALA A 86 -8.27 -20.43 -41.59
CA ALA A 86 -9.47 -20.66 -42.39
C ALA A 86 -9.37 -20.00 -43.78
N VAL A 87 -8.86 -18.77 -43.84
CA VAL A 87 -8.59 -18.07 -45.11
C VAL A 87 -7.58 -18.85 -45.96
N TYR A 88 -6.44 -19.25 -45.39
CA TYR A 88 -5.43 -20.04 -46.10
C TYR A 88 -6.00 -21.36 -46.64
N SER A 89 -6.77 -22.07 -45.83
CA SER A 89 -7.42 -23.32 -46.24
C SER A 89 -8.40 -23.10 -47.39
N GLY A 90 -9.19 -22.02 -47.35
CA GLY A 90 -10.11 -21.65 -48.42
C GLY A 90 -9.39 -21.33 -49.74
N ILE A 91 -8.27 -20.61 -49.68
CA ILE A 91 -7.44 -20.30 -50.86
C ILE A 91 -6.91 -21.60 -51.49
N ILE A 92 -6.35 -22.51 -50.67
CA ILE A 92 -5.81 -23.79 -51.15
C ILE A 92 -6.90 -24.63 -51.84
N LEU A 93 -8.08 -24.75 -51.22
CA LEU A 93 -9.21 -25.48 -51.81
C LEU A 93 -9.69 -24.84 -53.13
N GLY A 94 -9.71 -23.51 -53.21
CA GLY A 94 -10.04 -22.79 -54.42
C GLY A 94 -9.07 -23.08 -55.58
N ILE A 95 -7.77 -23.11 -55.29
CA ILE A 95 -6.73 -23.44 -56.28
C ILE A 95 -6.85 -24.90 -56.73
N LEU A 96 -7.02 -25.85 -55.80
CA LEU A 96 -7.19 -27.27 -56.14
C LEU A 96 -8.38 -27.49 -57.09
N LYS A 97 -9.51 -26.81 -56.84
CA LYS A 97 -10.70 -26.87 -57.70
C LYS A 97 -10.47 -26.27 -59.09
N LEU A 98 -9.52 -25.36 -59.26
CA LEU A 98 -9.21 -24.74 -60.56
C LEU A 98 -8.29 -25.62 -61.42
N VAL A 99 -7.42 -26.42 -60.78
CA VAL A 99 -6.42 -27.27 -61.45
C VAL A 99 -6.92 -28.70 -61.70
N SER A 100 -7.97 -29.13 -60.99
CA SER A 100 -8.63 -30.45 -61.18
C SER A 100 -9.72 -30.38 -62.25
#